data_AF-A0A7C5NGP2-F1
#
_entry.id   AF-A0A7C5NGP2-F1
#
_cell.length_a   1.000
_cell.length_b   1.000
_cell.length_c   1.000
_cell.angle_alpha   90.00
_cell.angle_beta   90.00
_cell.angle_gamma   90.00
#
_symmetry.space_group_name_H-M   'P 1'
#
loop_
_entity.id
_entity.type
_entity.pdbx_description
1 polymer ?
#
loop_
_entity_poly.entity_id
_entity_poly.type
_entity_poly.pdbx_seq_one_letter_code
_entity_poly.pdbx_strand_id
1 'polypeptide(L)'
;MKKIFFITILISTVFAVNAQKLKPYIIAGYSSQDINTVKKDIKQKLKDNGFEVLGSYNPMSSGTRVVFGVSDNNLRNAVKKTGGFRGFALALRVALTNEGGKIMISYTNPEYWGRAYFGKQWNLVNNYYANIDKKFKSALSGYGGKTFIQFGSKDGIDKSDLKKYHYMFGMPYFDDNVKLKEFSDYGTAIATIEKNLNSGMLNVKKVYSIFLNGKKIALYGIGLTGKDGEKLFMPKIDLNSPKHTAFLPYELLVVDNKAYMLHGRFRIALSFPDLSMGQFMKIVSTPGYIEDTFKAVCK
;
A
#
# COMPACT_ATOMS: atom_id res chain seq x y z
N MET A 1 -64.00 39.91 1.53
CA MET A 1 -63.71 38.48 1.79
C MET A 1 -63.18 37.90 0.48
N LYS A 2 -62.01 37.26 0.31
CA LYS A 2 -60.95 36.71 1.17
C LYS A 2 -59.60 37.04 0.50
N LYS A 3 -58.59 37.51 1.25
CA LYS A 3 -57.22 37.66 0.74
C LYS A 3 -56.54 36.28 0.80
N ILE A 4 -56.14 35.73 -0.34
CA ILE A 4 -55.40 34.47 -0.43
C ILE A 4 -53.91 34.80 -0.32
N PHE A 5 -53.30 34.42 0.79
CA PHE A 5 -51.85 34.45 0.98
C PHE A 5 -51.25 33.21 0.33
N PHE A 6 -50.45 33.39 -0.73
CA PHE A 6 -49.63 32.32 -1.31
C PHE A 6 -48.35 32.19 -0.49
N ILE A 7 -48.26 31.15 0.33
CA ILE A 7 -47.03 30.76 1.02
C ILE A 7 -46.21 29.92 0.04
N THR A 8 -45.10 30.46 -0.43
CA THR A 8 -44.13 29.72 -1.26
C THR A 8 -43.23 28.91 -0.34
N ILE A 9 -43.43 27.59 -0.29
CA ILE A 9 -42.55 26.66 0.44
C ILE A 9 -41.24 26.53 -0.35
N LEU A 10 -40.16 27.08 0.20
CA LEU A 10 -38.80 26.91 -0.30
C LEU A 10 -38.32 25.49 0.06
N ILE A 11 -38.41 24.55 -0.86
CA ILE A 11 -37.84 23.20 -0.71
C ILE A 11 -36.32 23.34 -0.83
N SER A 12 -35.63 23.36 0.31
CA SER A 12 -34.17 23.20 0.36
C SER A 12 -33.82 21.74 0.11
N THR A 13 -33.43 21.42 -1.12
CA THR A 13 -32.81 20.13 -1.43
C THR A 13 -31.44 20.07 -0.75
N VAL A 14 -31.39 19.44 0.43
CA VAL A 14 -30.13 19.07 1.07
C VAL A 14 -29.51 17.97 0.21
N PHE A 15 -28.51 18.33 -0.60
CA PHE A 15 -27.68 17.33 -1.27
C PHE A 15 -26.93 16.56 -0.18
N ALA A 16 -27.41 15.36 0.14
CA ALA A 16 -26.65 14.40 0.92
C ALA A 16 -25.39 14.06 0.14
N VAL A 17 -24.27 14.69 0.51
CA VAL A 17 -22.95 14.27 0.06
C VAL A 17 -22.75 12.87 0.62
N ASN A 18 -23.01 11.85 -0.22
CA ASN A 18 -22.71 10.47 0.13
C ASN A 18 -21.19 10.38 0.35
N ALA A 19 -20.79 10.41 1.63
CA ALA A 19 -19.41 10.18 2.03
C ALA A 19 -19.09 8.72 1.69
N GLN A 20 -18.51 8.50 0.50
CA GLN A 20 -18.20 7.17 0.03
C GLN A 20 -16.94 6.69 0.77
N LYS A 21 -17.14 5.84 1.79
CA LYS A 21 -16.05 5.23 2.56
C LYS A 21 -15.25 4.24 1.72
N LEU A 22 -13.94 4.20 1.95
CA LEU A 22 -13.01 3.28 1.32
C LEU A 22 -12.32 2.40 2.38
N LYS A 23 -11.97 1.18 2.01
CA LYS A 23 -11.17 0.27 2.82
C LYS A 23 -9.82 -0.02 2.16
N PRO A 24 -8.77 -0.39 2.93
CA PRO A 24 -7.40 -0.46 2.41
C PRO A 24 -7.17 -1.51 1.32
N TYR A 25 -7.99 -2.56 1.27
CA TYR A 25 -7.77 -3.69 0.37
C TYR A 25 -9.05 -4.09 -0.36
N ILE A 26 -8.88 -4.83 -1.45
CA ILE A 26 -9.95 -5.43 -2.23
C ILE A 26 -9.67 -6.92 -2.36
N ILE A 27 -10.67 -7.77 -2.07
CA ILE A 27 -10.68 -9.20 -2.38
C ILE A 27 -11.07 -9.32 -3.85
N ALA A 28 -10.18 -9.84 -4.70
CA ALA A 28 -10.50 -10.11 -6.09
C ALA A 28 -11.36 -11.37 -6.24
N GLY A 29 -11.12 -12.38 -5.41
CA GLY A 29 -11.89 -13.62 -5.36
C GLY A 29 -11.13 -14.73 -4.65
N TYR A 30 -11.59 -15.96 -4.83
CA TYR A 30 -11.04 -17.16 -4.21
C TYR A 30 -10.75 -18.25 -5.25
N SER A 31 -9.74 -19.06 -4.99
CA SER A 31 -9.42 -20.26 -5.76
C SER A 31 -9.25 -21.48 -4.84
N SER A 32 -9.67 -22.65 -5.30
CA SER A 32 -9.44 -23.94 -4.64
C SER A 32 -8.15 -24.63 -5.12
N GLN A 33 -7.44 -24.04 -6.08
CA GLN A 33 -6.14 -24.54 -6.54
C GLN A 33 -5.04 -24.24 -5.51
N ASP A 34 -3.89 -24.89 -5.65
CA ASP A 34 -2.75 -24.62 -4.79
C ASP A 34 -2.17 -23.21 -5.02
N ILE A 35 -1.50 -22.67 -4.00
CA ILE A 35 -1.00 -21.29 -4.00
C ILE A 35 0.03 -21.01 -5.11
N ASN A 36 0.80 -22.01 -5.55
CA ASN A 36 1.80 -21.82 -6.60
C ASN A 36 1.15 -21.76 -7.98
N THR A 37 0.14 -22.59 -8.23
CA THR A 37 -0.68 -22.52 -9.45
C THR A 37 -1.39 -21.17 -9.55
N VAL A 38 -2.05 -20.73 -8.47
CA VAL A 38 -2.72 -19.42 -8.41
C VAL A 38 -1.72 -18.27 -8.60
N LYS A 39 -0.53 -18.36 -8.00
CA LYS A 39 0.55 -17.39 -8.20
C LYS A 39 0.99 -17.30 -9.66
N LYS A 40 1.15 -18.41 -10.37
CA LYS A 40 1.54 -18.42 -11.79
C LYS A 40 0.46 -17.78 -12.64
N ASP A 41 -0.80 -18.17 -12.43
CA ASP A 41 -1.97 -17.64 -13.16
C ASP A 41 -2.11 -16.13 -12.99
N ILE A 42 -2.08 -15.63 -11.75
CA ILE A 42 -2.22 -14.19 -11.49
C ILE A 42 -1.08 -13.38 -12.09
N LYS A 43 0.16 -13.88 -12.01
CA LYS A 43 1.30 -13.19 -12.63
C LYS A 43 1.11 -13.05 -14.13
N GLN A 44 0.56 -14.06 -14.79
CA GLN A 44 0.27 -13.98 -16.22
C GLN A 44 -0.86 -13.00 -16.51
N LYS A 45 -2.01 -13.14 -15.85
CA LYS A 45 -3.17 -12.26 -16.04
C LYS A 45 -2.87 -10.78 -15.79
N LEU A 46 -2.03 -10.47 -14.80
CA LEU A 46 -1.56 -9.12 -14.55
C LEU A 46 -0.71 -8.58 -15.70
N LYS A 47 0.23 -9.38 -16.22
CA LYS A 47 1.05 -9.00 -17.38
C LYS A 47 0.21 -8.80 -18.64
N ASP A 48 -0.76 -9.68 -18.90
CA ASP A 48 -1.67 -9.58 -20.05
C ASP A 48 -2.52 -8.30 -19.99
N ASN A 49 -2.76 -7.79 -18.79
CA ASN A 49 -3.43 -6.52 -18.55
C ASN A 49 -2.46 -5.35 -18.35
N GLY A 50 -1.21 -5.48 -18.79
CA GLY A 50 -0.23 -4.39 -18.82
C GLY A 50 0.28 -3.94 -17.45
N PHE A 51 0.28 -4.82 -16.45
CA PHE A 51 1.06 -4.63 -15.22
C PHE A 51 2.44 -5.25 -15.36
N GLU A 52 3.42 -4.57 -14.78
CA GLU A 52 4.73 -5.14 -14.51
C GLU A 52 4.69 -5.84 -13.15
N VAL A 53 4.94 -7.16 -13.13
CA VAL A 53 5.12 -7.91 -11.88
C VAL A 53 6.59 -7.84 -11.49
N LEU A 54 6.90 -7.06 -10.47
CA LEU A 54 8.27 -6.67 -10.12
C LEU A 54 9.04 -7.76 -9.36
N GLY A 55 8.33 -8.52 -8.53
CA GLY A 55 8.91 -9.59 -7.72
C GLY A 55 7.94 -10.06 -6.64
N SER A 56 8.24 -11.22 -6.04
CA SER A 56 7.35 -11.88 -5.08
C SER A 56 8.12 -12.53 -3.95
N TYR A 57 7.56 -12.55 -2.73
CA TYR A 57 8.10 -13.33 -1.62
C TYR A 57 7.00 -13.87 -0.71
N ASN A 58 7.40 -14.68 0.26
CA ASN A 58 6.50 -15.28 1.24
C ASN A 58 6.72 -14.58 2.59
N PRO A 59 5.81 -13.68 3.00
CA PRO A 59 5.90 -13.00 4.28
C PRO A 59 6.08 -13.97 5.45
N MET A 60 6.87 -13.58 6.45
CA MET A 60 7.16 -14.40 7.65
C MET A 60 7.71 -15.81 7.35
N SER A 61 8.11 -16.10 6.10
CA SER A 61 8.44 -17.46 5.65
C SER A 61 7.32 -18.49 5.90
N SER A 62 6.05 -18.08 5.91
CA SER A 62 4.95 -18.95 6.39
C SER A 62 4.48 -20.02 5.39
N GLY A 63 4.84 -19.92 4.10
CA GLY A 63 4.33 -20.78 3.01
C GLY A 63 2.85 -20.60 2.66
N THR A 64 2.05 -20.08 3.61
CA THR A 64 0.61 -19.82 3.48
C THR A 64 0.27 -18.45 2.91
N ARG A 65 1.29 -17.60 2.71
CA ARG A 65 1.15 -16.22 2.23
C ARG A 65 2.17 -15.95 1.14
N VAL A 66 1.71 -15.30 0.08
CA VAL A 66 2.55 -14.77 -0.99
C VAL A 66 2.14 -13.32 -1.23
N VAL A 67 3.12 -12.45 -1.42
CA VAL A 67 2.86 -11.08 -1.89
C VAL A 67 3.80 -10.74 -3.03
N PHE A 68 3.31 -9.96 -3.98
CA PHE A 68 4.11 -9.39 -5.05
C PHE A 68 3.82 -7.91 -5.25
N GLY A 69 4.88 -7.17 -5.54
CA GLY A 69 4.80 -5.79 -5.98
C GLY A 69 4.44 -5.74 -7.47
N VAL A 70 3.54 -4.83 -7.81
CA VAL A 70 3.14 -4.56 -9.20
C VAL A 70 3.28 -3.07 -9.49
N SER A 71 3.71 -2.75 -10.70
CA SER A 71 3.72 -1.37 -11.21
C SER A 71 3.02 -1.32 -12.57
N ASP A 72 2.71 -0.11 -13.03
CA ASP A 72 2.29 0.14 -14.40
C ASP A 72 2.61 1.58 -14.83
N ASN A 73 2.32 1.90 -16.09
CA ASN A 73 2.54 3.25 -16.61
C ASN A 73 1.66 4.32 -15.94
N ASN A 74 0.46 3.99 -15.45
CA ASN A 74 -0.40 4.94 -14.74
C ASN A 74 0.21 5.33 -13.38
N LEU A 75 0.73 4.36 -12.61
CA LEU A 75 1.43 4.61 -11.35
C LEU A 75 2.67 5.47 -11.59
N ARG A 76 3.49 5.09 -12.58
CA ARG A 76 4.69 5.86 -12.95
C ARG A 76 4.35 7.28 -13.39
N ASN A 77 3.29 7.48 -14.17
CA ASN A 77 2.86 8.79 -14.64
C ASN A 77 2.28 9.66 -13.52
N ALA A 78 1.51 9.07 -12.60
CA ALA A 78 1.02 9.76 -11.41
C ALA A 78 2.19 10.33 -10.59
N VAL A 79 3.23 9.50 -10.34
CA VAL A 79 4.43 9.94 -9.61
C VAL A 79 5.26 10.93 -10.41
N LYS A 80 5.45 10.76 -11.73
CA LYS A 80 6.16 11.75 -12.56
C LYS A 80 5.51 13.14 -12.50
N LYS A 81 4.19 13.20 -12.35
CA LYS A 81 3.42 14.44 -12.27
C LYS A 81 3.63 15.19 -10.94
N THR A 82 3.91 14.50 -9.85
CA THR A 82 3.97 15.10 -8.50
C THR A 82 5.35 15.07 -7.84
N GLY A 83 6.14 14.02 -8.09
CA GLY A 83 7.51 13.87 -7.60
C GLY A 83 7.65 13.63 -6.09
N GLY A 84 8.89 13.72 -5.61
CA GLY A 84 9.26 13.62 -4.19
C GLY A 84 8.77 12.33 -3.52
N PHE A 85 8.25 12.46 -2.29
CA PHE A 85 7.78 11.33 -1.48
C PHE A 85 6.62 10.55 -2.10
N ARG A 86 5.94 11.10 -3.12
CA ARG A 86 4.90 10.35 -3.84
C ARG A 86 5.51 9.18 -4.63
N GLY A 87 6.84 9.07 -4.72
CA GLY A 87 7.55 7.87 -5.12
C GLY A 87 7.15 6.59 -4.36
N PHE A 88 6.66 6.68 -3.11
CA PHE A 88 6.07 5.52 -2.41
C PHE A 88 4.85 4.93 -3.13
N ALA A 89 4.22 5.69 -4.04
CA ALA A 89 3.10 5.23 -4.84
C ALA A 89 3.51 4.50 -6.14
N LEU A 90 4.80 4.26 -6.39
CA LEU A 90 5.24 3.58 -7.61
C LEU A 90 4.83 2.11 -7.71
N ALA A 91 4.47 1.50 -6.58
CA ALA A 91 4.05 0.11 -6.50
C ALA A 91 2.70 -0.02 -5.78
N LEU A 92 1.90 -0.96 -6.26
CA LEU A 92 0.79 -1.54 -5.52
C LEU A 92 1.11 -3.01 -5.24
N ARG A 93 0.29 -3.68 -4.43
CA ARG A 93 0.56 -5.05 -4.00
C ARG A 93 -0.63 -5.94 -4.27
N VAL A 94 -0.32 -7.15 -4.70
CA VAL A 94 -1.27 -8.26 -4.80
C VAL A 94 -0.79 -9.37 -3.88
N ALA A 95 -1.71 -9.95 -3.13
CA ALA A 95 -1.44 -10.95 -2.13
C ALA A 95 -2.32 -12.18 -2.29
N LEU A 96 -1.73 -13.33 -1.99
CA LEU A 96 -2.37 -14.64 -1.88
C LEU A 96 -2.26 -15.08 -0.44
N THR A 97 -3.38 -15.44 0.15
CA THR A 97 -3.43 -15.95 1.53
C THR A 97 -4.24 -17.24 1.51
N ASN A 98 -3.66 -18.32 2.01
CA ASN A 98 -4.42 -19.54 2.30
C ASN A 98 -5.27 -19.30 3.56
N GLU A 99 -6.59 -19.24 3.37
CA GLU A 99 -7.57 -19.14 4.45
C GLU A 99 -8.51 -20.34 4.35
N GLY A 100 -8.42 -21.27 5.31
CA GLY A 100 -9.31 -22.43 5.37
C GLY A 100 -9.22 -23.35 4.15
N GLY A 101 -8.02 -23.53 3.58
CA GLY A 101 -7.79 -24.41 2.42
C GLY A 101 -8.13 -23.79 1.07
N LYS A 102 -8.59 -22.53 1.03
CA LYS A 102 -8.80 -21.76 -0.20
C LYS A 102 -7.80 -20.62 -0.28
N ILE A 103 -7.34 -20.33 -1.49
CA ILE A 103 -6.46 -19.20 -1.76
C ILE A 103 -7.31 -17.96 -1.98
N MET A 104 -7.32 -17.05 -0.99
CA MET A 104 -7.87 -15.72 -1.16
C MET A 104 -6.90 -14.87 -1.95
N ILE A 105 -7.42 -14.19 -2.96
CA ILE A 105 -6.68 -13.27 -3.82
C ILE A 105 -7.11 -11.85 -3.45
N SER A 106 -6.16 -11.01 -3.06
CA SER A 106 -6.43 -9.65 -2.62
C SER A 106 -5.39 -8.67 -3.16
N TYR A 107 -5.72 -7.39 -3.18
CA TYR A 107 -4.79 -6.34 -3.58
C TYR A 107 -5.06 -5.03 -2.83
N THR A 108 -4.05 -4.16 -2.79
CA THR A 108 -4.18 -2.80 -2.25
C THR A 108 -5.21 -2.02 -3.06
N ASN A 109 -6.22 -1.45 -2.40
CA ASN A 109 -7.26 -0.65 -3.04
C ASN A 109 -6.63 0.61 -3.68
N PRO A 110 -6.58 0.74 -5.02
CA PRO A 110 -5.86 1.84 -5.66
C PRO A 110 -6.35 3.21 -5.19
N GLU A 111 -7.67 3.41 -5.07
CA GLU A 111 -8.21 4.71 -4.66
C GLU A 111 -7.86 5.06 -3.21
N TYR A 112 -7.93 4.07 -2.30
CA TYR A 112 -7.60 4.28 -0.89
C TYR A 112 -6.16 4.74 -0.70
N TRP A 113 -5.22 3.97 -1.26
CA TRP A 113 -3.78 4.23 -1.13
C TRP A 113 -3.35 5.48 -1.89
N GLY A 114 -3.91 5.68 -3.08
CA GLY A 114 -3.64 6.88 -3.87
C GLY A 114 -4.10 8.16 -3.16
N ARG A 115 -5.28 8.16 -2.52
CA ARG A 115 -5.75 9.32 -1.74
C ARG A 115 -4.82 9.63 -0.57
N ALA A 116 -4.39 8.61 0.16
CA ALA A 116 -3.48 8.78 1.29
C ALA A 116 -2.09 9.30 0.87
N TYR A 117 -1.54 8.81 -0.25
CA TYR A 117 -0.19 9.18 -0.68
C TYR A 117 -0.13 10.51 -1.43
N PHE A 118 -1.14 10.81 -2.25
CA PHE A 118 -1.17 12.06 -3.00
C PHE A 118 -1.83 13.20 -2.23
N GLY A 119 -2.65 12.91 -1.22
CA GLY A 119 -3.26 13.90 -0.35
C GLY A 119 -3.98 15.00 -1.10
N LYS A 120 -3.57 16.25 -0.88
CA LYS A 120 -4.09 17.44 -1.61
C LYS A 120 -3.92 17.35 -3.13
N GLN A 121 -2.92 16.60 -3.62
CA GLN A 121 -2.64 16.42 -5.05
C GLN A 121 -3.45 15.29 -5.70
N TRP A 122 -4.33 14.61 -4.95
CA TRP A 122 -5.15 13.50 -5.47
C TRP A 122 -5.91 13.85 -6.76
N ASN A 123 -6.48 15.06 -6.83
CA ASN A 123 -7.25 15.50 -8.00
C ASN A 123 -6.39 15.60 -9.28
N LEU A 124 -5.06 15.69 -9.17
CA LEU A 124 -4.15 15.73 -10.32
C LEU A 124 -3.92 14.34 -10.94
N VAL A 125 -4.18 13.27 -10.18
CA VAL A 125 -3.79 11.90 -10.53
C VAL A 125 -4.92 10.87 -10.45
N ASN A 126 -6.11 11.25 -9.97
CA ASN A 126 -7.25 10.35 -9.79
C ASN A 126 -7.62 9.53 -11.04
N ASN A 127 -7.49 10.11 -12.24
CA ASN A 127 -7.75 9.41 -13.51
C ASN A 127 -6.79 8.24 -13.75
N TYR A 128 -5.51 8.37 -13.37
CA TYR A 128 -4.55 7.26 -13.43
C TYR A 128 -5.01 6.11 -12.53
N TYR A 129 -5.48 6.43 -11.32
CA TYR A 129 -5.97 5.45 -10.35
C TYR A 129 -7.29 4.79 -10.76
N ALA A 130 -8.20 5.52 -11.40
CA ALA A 130 -9.41 4.94 -11.99
C ALA A 130 -9.06 3.92 -13.09
N ASN A 131 -8.05 4.21 -13.91
CA ASN A 131 -7.56 3.27 -14.92
C ASN A 131 -6.90 2.04 -14.30
N ILE A 132 -6.10 2.22 -13.24
CA ILE A 132 -5.47 1.11 -12.49
C ILE A 132 -6.54 0.19 -11.90
N ASP A 133 -7.60 0.74 -11.28
CA ASP A 133 -8.71 -0.06 -10.75
C ASP A 133 -9.40 -0.90 -11.82
N LYS A 134 -9.69 -0.31 -13.00
CA LYS A 134 -10.24 -1.04 -14.15
C LYS A 134 -9.32 -2.17 -14.60
N LYS A 135 -8.00 -1.93 -14.67
CA LYS A 135 -7.01 -2.94 -15.06
C LYS A 135 -6.96 -4.08 -14.05
N PHE A 136 -6.99 -3.80 -12.74
CA PHE A 136 -7.06 -4.85 -11.72
C PHE A 136 -8.33 -5.69 -11.84
N LYS A 137 -9.49 -5.04 -12.05
CA LYS A 137 -10.77 -5.74 -12.24
C LYS A 137 -10.76 -6.65 -13.45
N SER A 138 -10.20 -6.18 -14.56
CA SER A 138 -10.02 -6.98 -15.78
C SER A 138 -9.08 -8.16 -15.52
N ALA A 139 -7.88 -7.89 -14.99
CA ALA A 139 -6.84 -8.90 -14.74
C ALA A 139 -7.27 -10.00 -13.76
N LEU A 140 -7.97 -9.62 -12.69
CA LEU A 140 -8.30 -10.54 -11.61
C LEU A 140 -9.76 -10.99 -11.65
N SER A 141 -10.40 -10.86 -12.81
CA SER A 141 -11.70 -11.47 -13.08
C SER A 141 -11.59 -13.00 -13.22
N GLY A 142 -12.71 -13.71 -13.09
CA GLY A 142 -12.78 -15.16 -13.28
C GLY A 142 -12.41 -16.02 -12.07
N TYR A 143 -12.10 -15.42 -10.92
CA TYR A 143 -12.04 -16.16 -9.65
C TYR A 143 -13.42 -16.26 -9.00
N GLY A 144 -13.63 -17.33 -8.21
CA GLY A 144 -14.91 -17.62 -7.60
C GLY A 144 -15.17 -16.85 -6.29
N GLY A 145 -16.37 -17.04 -5.75
CA GLY A 145 -16.81 -16.43 -4.49
C GLY A 145 -17.25 -14.98 -4.62
N LYS A 146 -17.27 -14.23 -3.51
CA LYS A 146 -17.53 -12.78 -3.53
C LYS A 146 -16.30 -12.07 -4.08
N THR A 147 -16.44 -11.42 -5.22
CA THR A 147 -15.36 -10.74 -5.95
C THR A 147 -15.45 -9.22 -5.78
N PHE A 148 -14.31 -8.57 -5.89
CA PHE A 148 -14.12 -7.12 -5.79
C PHE A 148 -14.72 -6.47 -4.52
N ILE A 149 -14.66 -7.17 -3.39
CA ILE A 149 -15.16 -6.69 -2.10
C ILE A 149 -14.06 -5.93 -1.35
N GLN A 150 -14.35 -4.70 -0.92
CA GLN A 150 -13.44 -3.94 -0.07
C GLN A 150 -13.37 -4.52 1.35
N PHE A 151 -12.17 -4.59 1.94
CA PHE A 151 -11.95 -5.06 3.31
C PHE A 151 -10.77 -4.36 3.99
N GLY A 152 -10.58 -4.67 5.28
CA GLY A 152 -9.47 -4.19 6.11
C GLY A 152 -9.81 -3.01 7.01
N SER A 153 -11.09 -2.64 7.05
CA SER A 153 -11.70 -1.78 8.07
C SER A 153 -13.17 -2.16 8.20
N LYS A 154 -13.74 -2.12 9.41
CA LYS A 154 -15.16 -2.36 9.67
C LYS A 154 -16.00 -1.34 8.91
N ASP A 155 -15.74 -0.07 9.17
CA ASP A 155 -16.52 1.04 8.64
C ASP A 155 -15.88 1.69 7.40
N GLY A 156 -14.57 1.50 7.20
CA GLY A 156 -13.82 2.24 6.18
C GLY A 156 -13.57 3.70 6.60
N ILE A 157 -12.82 4.41 5.76
CA ILE A 157 -12.44 5.81 5.99
C ILE A 157 -13.03 6.66 4.87
N ASP A 158 -13.51 7.85 5.23
CA ASP A 158 -14.06 8.80 4.27
C ASP A 158 -13.00 9.27 3.27
N LYS A 159 -13.44 9.43 2.02
CA LYS A 159 -12.58 9.89 0.91
C LYS A 159 -11.91 11.24 1.15
N SER A 160 -12.55 12.12 1.92
CA SER A 160 -12.01 13.42 2.35
C SER A 160 -10.87 13.24 3.35
N ASP A 161 -11.05 12.30 4.28
CA ASP A 161 -10.15 12.10 5.41
C ASP A 161 -8.88 11.42 4.95
N LEU A 162 -8.98 10.52 3.96
CA LEU A 162 -7.79 9.95 3.30
C LEU A 162 -6.89 11.01 2.65
N LYS A 163 -7.44 12.13 2.14
CA LYS A 163 -6.61 13.20 1.55
C LYS A 163 -5.75 13.93 2.59
N LYS A 164 -6.13 13.87 3.86
CA LYS A 164 -5.42 14.46 5.00
C LYS A 164 -5.22 13.39 6.07
N TYR A 165 -4.90 12.17 5.64
CA TYR A 165 -4.91 11.02 6.52
C TYR A 165 -4.04 11.28 7.75
N HIS A 166 -4.66 11.20 8.90
CA HIS A 166 -4.06 11.38 10.20
C HIS A 166 -4.81 10.47 11.16
N TYR A 167 -4.12 9.48 11.68
CA TYR A 167 -4.79 8.40 12.39
C TYR A 167 -5.43 8.89 13.70
N MET A 168 -4.63 9.50 14.57
CA MET A 168 -5.05 10.06 15.86
C MET A 168 -4.11 11.21 16.22
N PHE A 169 -4.53 12.09 17.13
CA PHE A 169 -3.67 13.17 17.63
C PHE A 169 -2.28 12.66 18.07
N GLY A 170 -1.22 13.32 17.61
CA GLY A 170 0.17 12.93 17.88
C GLY A 170 0.69 11.75 17.04
N MET A 171 -0.02 11.35 15.98
CA MET A 171 0.46 10.41 14.97
C MET A 171 1.05 11.16 13.76
N PRO A 172 1.97 10.54 13.00
CA PRO A 172 2.55 11.18 11.82
C PRO A 172 1.57 11.30 10.66
N TYR A 173 1.78 12.32 9.82
CA TYR A 173 1.18 12.49 8.51
C TYR A 173 2.02 11.80 7.41
N PHE A 174 1.52 11.80 6.17
CA PHE A 174 2.24 11.24 5.03
C PHE A 174 3.60 11.90 4.79
N ASP A 175 3.68 13.22 4.99
CA ASP A 175 4.90 13.98 4.70
C ASP A 175 5.95 13.89 5.84
N ASP A 176 5.59 13.33 7.01
CA ASP A 176 6.47 13.11 8.17
C ASP A 176 7.36 11.87 7.98
N ASN A 177 8.03 11.79 6.83
CA ASN A 177 8.91 10.68 6.47
C ASN A 177 10.18 10.67 7.32
N VAL A 178 10.69 9.47 7.57
CA VAL A 178 11.95 9.28 8.30
C VAL A 178 13.11 9.31 7.32
N LYS A 179 14.03 10.27 7.48
CA LYS A 179 15.29 10.32 6.72
C LYS A 179 16.24 9.26 7.25
N LEU A 180 16.67 8.35 6.39
CA LEU A 180 17.55 7.23 6.74
C LEU A 180 19.03 7.60 6.59
N LYS A 181 19.39 8.16 5.44
CA LYS A 181 20.75 8.59 5.10
C LYS A 181 20.72 9.61 3.97
N GLU A 182 21.73 10.47 3.98
CA GLU A 182 22.07 11.36 2.87
C GLU A 182 23.40 10.90 2.27
N PHE A 183 23.45 10.82 0.94
CA PHE A 183 24.59 10.35 0.16
C PHE A 183 25.21 11.52 -0.59
N SER A 184 26.41 11.32 -1.17
CA SER A 184 27.06 12.32 -2.02
C SER A 184 26.21 12.68 -3.24
N ASP A 185 25.58 11.67 -3.85
CA ASP A 185 24.79 11.79 -5.06
C ASP A 185 23.83 10.60 -5.22
N TYR A 186 22.90 10.71 -6.17
CA TYR A 186 21.91 9.67 -6.47
C TYR A 186 22.57 8.34 -6.87
N GLY A 187 23.61 8.38 -7.71
CA GLY A 187 24.29 7.16 -8.17
C GLY A 187 24.92 6.38 -7.04
N THR A 188 25.60 7.09 -6.13
CA THR A 188 26.15 6.53 -4.89
C THR A 188 25.06 5.94 -4.00
N ALA A 189 23.92 6.63 -3.83
CA ALA A 189 22.79 6.10 -3.08
C ALA A 189 22.31 4.75 -3.65
N ILE A 190 22.07 4.70 -4.96
CA ILE A 190 21.62 3.46 -5.64
C ILE A 190 22.65 2.34 -5.50
N ALA A 191 23.94 2.64 -5.75
CA ALA A 191 25.01 1.66 -5.70
C ALA A 191 25.17 1.04 -4.31
N THR A 192 25.17 1.87 -3.25
CA THR A 192 25.27 1.38 -1.86
C THR A 192 24.08 0.50 -1.49
N ILE A 193 22.86 0.98 -1.75
CA ILE A 193 21.63 0.24 -1.39
C ILE A 193 21.56 -1.09 -2.13
N GLU A 194 21.82 -1.11 -3.44
CA GLU A 194 21.82 -2.34 -4.24
C GLU A 194 22.88 -3.33 -3.75
N LYS A 195 24.12 -2.87 -3.50
CA LYS A 195 25.19 -3.72 -2.96
C LYS A 195 24.75 -4.39 -1.66
N ASN A 196 24.21 -3.61 -0.71
CA ASN A 196 23.85 -4.11 0.61
C ASN A 196 22.64 -5.06 0.55
N LEU A 197 21.63 -4.75 -0.25
CA LEU A 197 20.48 -5.62 -0.45
C LEU A 197 20.86 -6.95 -1.11
N ASN A 198 21.85 -6.94 -2.00
CA ASN A 198 22.31 -8.15 -2.70
C ASN A 198 23.33 -8.96 -1.87
N SER A 199 23.87 -8.40 -0.77
CA SER A 199 24.85 -9.09 0.08
C SER A 199 24.28 -10.27 0.88
N GLY A 200 22.98 -10.28 1.14
CA GLY A 200 22.32 -11.29 2.00
C GLY A 200 22.61 -11.16 3.50
N MET A 201 23.44 -10.21 3.94
CA MET A 201 23.95 -10.14 5.32
C MET A 201 23.05 -9.36 6.30
N LEU A 202 22.02 -8.66 5.81
CA LEU A 202 21.22 -7.73 6.62
C LEU A 202 19.88 -8.30 7.11
N ASN A 203 19.66 -9.61 6.97
CA ASN A 203 18.36 -10.24 7.29
C ASN A 203 17.17 -9.52 6.63
N VAL A 204 17.38 -9.11 5.38
CA VAL A 204 16.37 -8.51 4.52
C VAL A 204 16.33 -9.25 3.20
N LYS A 205 15.20 -9.13 2.50
CA LYS A 205 15.03 -9.63 1.15
C LYS A 205 14.57 -8.52 0.23
N LYS A 206 15.38 -8.19 -0.79
CA LYS A 206 14.91 -7.34 -1.89
C LYS A 206 13.79 -8.08 -2.63
N VAL A 207 12.59 -7.50 -2.61
CA VAL A 207 11.40 -8.01 -3.31
C VAL A 207 11.29 -7.36 -4.68
N TYR A 208 11.51 -6.05 -4.76
CA TYR A 208 11.50 -5.31 -6.02
C TYR A 208 12.30 -4.01 -5.91
N SER A 209 12.66 -3.45 -7.06
CA SER A 209 13.10 -2.07 -7.21
C SER A 209 12.43 -1.41 -8.43
N ILE A 210 12.14 -0.12 -8.35
CA ILE A 210 11.57 0.68 -9.44
C ILE A 210 12.35 1.98 -9.52
N PHE A 211 12.81 2.33 -10.73
CA PHE A 211 13.56 3.55 -10.97
C PHE A 211 12.77 4.51 -11.87
N LEU A 212 12.74 5.77 -11.48
CA LEU A 212 12.34 6.92 -12.29
C LEU A 212 13.53 7.88 -12.40
N ASN A 213 14.53 7.48 -13.21
CA ASN A 213 15.81 8.18 -13.30
C ASN A 213 15.67 9.67 -13.68
N GLY A 214 14.75 10.01 -14.58
CA GLY A 214 14.46 11.41 -14.95
C GLY A 214 13.88 12.27 -13.81
N LYS A 215 13.55 11.67 -12.66
CA LYS A 215 13.13 12.35 -11.43
C LYS A 215 14.06 12.08 -10.24
N LYS A 216 15.17 11.34 -10.44
CA LYS A 216 16.04 10.84 -9.37
C LYS A 216 15.27 10.19 -8.22
N ILE A 217 14.31 9.34 -8.58
CA ILE A 217 13.50 8.57 -7.63
C ILE A 217 13.75 7.08 -7.83
N ALA A 218 14.03 6.38 -6.73
CA ALA A 218 14.07 4.91 -6.70
C ALA A 218 13.26 4.37 -5.53
N LEU A 219 12.38 3.40 -5.77
CA LEU A 219 11.60 2.71 -4.74
C LEU A 219 12.09 1.27 -4.62
N TYR A 220 12.34 0.82 -3.38
CA TYR A 220 12.73 -0.54 -3.05
C TYR A 220 11.69 -1.18 -2.15
N GLY A 221 11.15 -2.32 -2.56
CA GLY A 221 10.33 -3.17 -1.71
C GLY A 221 11.21 -4.19 -0.98
N ILE A 222 11.21 -4.16 0.35
CA ILE A 222 12.13 -4.95 1.19
C ILE A 222 11.31 -5.77 2.19
N GLY A 223 11.43 -7.09 2.11
CA GLY A 223 10.94 -8.02 3.14
C GLY A 223 11.88 -8.04 4.33
N LEU A 224 11.33 -7.99 5.54
CA LEU A 224 12.11 -7.93 6.80
C LEU A 224 12.17 -9.33 7.41
N THR A 225 13.25 -10.06 7.13
CA THR A 225 13.35 -11.50 7.44
C THR A 225 14.06 -11.80 8.76
N GLY A 226 14.64 -10.79 9.42
CA GLY A 226 15.31 -10.93 10.71
C GLY A 226 14.37 -11.18 11.89
N LYS A 227 14.96 -11.47 13.06
CA LYS A 227 14.24 -11.71 14.32
C LYS A 227 13.32 -10.55 14.72
N ASP A 228 13.76 -9.32 14.45
CA ASP A 228 13.03 -8.08 14.74
C ASP A 228 12.14 -7.64 13.56
N GLY A 229 12.01 -8.49 12.53
CA GLY A 229 11.26 -8.24 11.30
C GLY A 229 9.80 -8.73 11.35
N GLU A 230 9.30 -9.19 10.21
CA GLU A 230 7.87 -9.48 10.00
C GLU A 230 7.27 -10.46 11.02
N LYS A 231 8.02 -11.49 11.40
CA LYS A 231 7.58 -12.51 12.35
C LYS A 231 7.27 -11.94 13.75
N LEU A 232 7.90 -10.82 14.12
CA LEU A 232 7.72 -10.20 15.43
C LEU A 232 6.39 -9.43 15.53
N PHE A 233 6.00 -8.72 14.47
CA PHE A 233 4.87 -7.78 14.53
C PHE A 233 3.62 -8.26 13.82
N MET A 234 3.74 -9.03 12.72
CA MET A 234 2.58 -9.47 11.95
C MET A 234 1.56 -10.26 12.78
N PRO A 235 1.97 -11.24 13.63
CA PRO A 235 1.02 -11.95 14.48
C PRO A 235 0.33 -11.08 15.54
N LYS A 236 0.83 -9.86 15.80
CA LYS A 236 0.27 -8.93 16.80
C LYS A 236 -0.76 -7.98 16.20
N ILE A 237 -0.65 -7.67 14.90
CA ILE A 237 -1.51 -6.68 14.22
C ILE A 237 -2.50 -7.31 13.23
N ASP A 238 -2.13 -8.40 12.57
CA ASP A 238 -2.95 -9.03 11.53
C ASP A 238 -3.80 -10.18 12.10
N LEU A 239 -4.61 -9.82 13.11
CA LEU A 239 -5.39 -10.75 13.92
C LEU A 239 -6.68 -11.20 13.22
N ASN A 240 -7.31 -10.32 12.45
CA ASN A 240 -8.62 -10.55 11.84
C ASN A 240 -8.52 -11.42 10.57
N SER A 241 -9.66 -11.89 10.08
CA SER A 241 -9.82 -12.38 8.70
C SER A 241 -10.76 -11.42 7.96
N PRO A 242 -10.49 -11.08 6.70
CA PRO A 242 -9.36 -11.56 5.89
C PRO A 242 -8.01 -10.94 6.27
N LYS A 243 -6.91 -11.67 6.04
CA LYS A 243 -5.55 -11.21 6.36
C LYS A 243 -5.09 -10.07 5.46
N HIS A 244 -4.43 -9.07 6.06
CA HIS A 244 -3.88 -7.92 5.36
C HIS A 244 -2.50 -8.25 4.77
N THR A 245 -2.34 -9.38 4.06
CA THR A 245 -1.04 -9.84 3.52
C THR A 245 -0.42 -8.81 2.56
N ALA A 246 -1.25 -8.07 1.81
CA ALA A 246 -0.82 -6.97 0.94
C ALA A 246 -0.35 -5.72 1.72
N PHE A 247 -0.24 -5.79 3.05
CA PHE A 247 0.47 -4.82 3.87
C PHE A 247 1.96 -4.75 3.53
N LEU A 248 2.56 -5.91 3.23
CA LEU A 248 3.99 -6.09 3.02
C LEU A 248 4.36 -6.10 1.52
N PRO A 249 5.62 -5.89 1.12
CA PRO A 249 6.80 -5.56 1.94
C PRO A 249 6.80 -4.10 2.43
N TYR A 250 7.80 -3.72 3.24
CA TYR A 250 8.07 -2.31 3.54
C TYR A 250 8.87 -1.64 2.41
N GLU A 251 8.83 -0.32 2.36
CA GLU A 251 9.41 0.46 1.27
C GLU A 251 10.51 1.41 1.75
N LEU A 252 11.64 1.38 1.04
CA LEU A 252 12.69 2.40 1.12
C LEU A 252 12.64 3.23 -0.18
N LEU A 253 12.62 4.54 -0.04
CA LEU A 253 12.54 5.49 -1.14
C LEU A 253 13.80 6.35 -1.20
N VAL A 254 14.45 6.41 -2.34
CA VAL A 254 15.48 7.40 -2.65
C VAL A 254 14.84 8.55 -3.43
N VAL A 255 15.07 9.77 -2.97
CA VAL A 255 14.73 11.02 -3.68
C VAL A 255 15.99 11.87 -3.73
N ASP A 256 16.42 12.25 -4.93
CA ASP A 256 17.69 12.95 -5.17
C ASP A 256 18.87 12.19 -4.59
N ASN A 257 19.50 12.65 -3.51
CA ASN A 257 20.62 11.98 -2.86
C ASN A 257 20.26 11.44 -1.46
N LYS A 258 18.96 11.35 -1.12
CA LYS A 258 18.50 11.02 0.24
C LYS A 258 17.59 9.81 0.23
N ALA A 259 17.83 8.89 1.17
CA ALA A 259 16.98 7.73 1.41
C ALA A 259 16.01 7.99 2.56
N TYR A 260 14.78 7.51 2.40
CA TYR A 260 13.65 7.72 3.30
C TYR A 260 12.84 6.44 3.47
N MET A 261 12.04 6.40 4.54
CA MET A 261 10.92 5.48 4.70
C MET A 261 9.69 6.23 5.20
N LEU A 262 8.50 5.71 4.88
CA LEU A 262 7.28 6.14 5.56
C LEU A 262 7.44 5.87 7.06
N HIS A 263 7.00 6.81 7.89
CA HIS A 263 7.01 6.59 9.34
C HIS A 263 6.23 5.32 9.69
N GLY A 264 6.82 4.42 10.49
CA GLY A 264 6.23 3.10 10.77
C GLY A 264 4.80 3.17 11.33
N ARG A 265 4.56 4.08 12.28
CA ARG A 265 3.21 4.38 12.82
C ARG A 265 2.21 4.78 11.73
N PHE A 266 2.56 5.70 10.83
CA PHE A 266 1.71 6.09 9.70
C PHE A 266 1.42 4.88 8.78
N ARG A 267 2.48 4.14 8.41
CA ARG A 267 2.35 3.01 7.49
C ARG A 267 1.46 1.91 8.06
N ILE A 268 1.59 1.60 9.35
CA ILE A 268 0.78 0.59 10.04
C ILE A 268 -0.67 1.06 10.16
N ALA A 269 -0.90 2.29 10.66
CA ALA A 269 -2.25 2.83 10.84
C ALA A 269 -3.03 2.89 9.52
N LEU A 270 -2.39 3.34 8.43
CA LEU A 270 -3.04 3.39 7.12
C LEU A 270 -3.43 2.00 6.60
N SER A 271 -2.71 0.96 7.02
CA SER A 271 -2.91 -0.42 6.57
C SER A 271 -3.87 -1.23 7.44
N PHE A 272 -4.01 -0.82 8.69
CA PHE A 272 -4.88 -1.42 9.70
C PHE A 272 -5.57 -0.29 10.47
N PRO A 273 -6.50 0.43 9.83
CA PRO A 273 -7.15 1.61 10.41
C PRO A 273 -7.98 1.31 11.66
N ASP A 274 -8.31 0.04 11.91
CA ASP A 274 -9.08 -0.38 13.07
C ASP A 274 -8.19 -0.82 14.26
N LEU A 275 -6.87 -0.68 14.18
CA LEU A 275 -5.98 -1.08 15.29
C LEU A 275 -6.18 -0.20 16.52
N SER A 276 -6.70 -0.77 17.60
CA SER A 276 -6.78 -0.07 18.89
C SER A 276 -5.40 0.40 19.38
N MET A 277 -5.38 1.45 20.21
CA MET A 277 -4.15 1.91 20.85
C MET A 277 -3.47 0.81 21.67
N GLY A 278 -4.24 -0.07 22.31
CA GLY A 278 -3.71 -1.24 23.01
C GLY A 278 -2.95 -2.21 22.09
N GLN A 279 -3.36 -2.36 20.84
CA GLN A 279 -2.60 -3.13 19.85
C GLN A 279 -1.36 -2.39 19.37
N PHE A 280 -1.42 -1.07 19.17
CA PHE A 280 -0.23 -0.25 18.85
C PHE A 280 0.85 -0.35 19.93
N MET A 281 0.47 -0.37 21.21
CA MET A 281 1.43 -0.51 22.30
C MET A 281 2.19 -1.85 22.24
N LYS A 282 1.58 -2.92 21.72
CA LYS A 282 2.24 -4.24 21.55
C LYS A 282 3.35 -4.24 20.49
N ILE A 283 3.41 -3.21 19.64
CA ILE A 283 4.36 -3.07 18.53
C ILE A 283 5.08 -1.72 18.56
N VAL A 284 5.14 -1.04 19.71
CA VAL A 284 5.75 0.30 19.83
C VAL A 284 7.21 0.33 19.37
N SER A 285 7.96 -0.77 19.56
CA SER A 285 9.35 -0.91 19.12
C SER A 285 9.50 -1.20 17.63
N THR A 286 8.45 -1.68 16.96
CA THR A 286 8.50 -2.12 15.57
C THR A 286 8.95 -1.01 14.61
N PRO A 287 8.40 0.23 14.66
CA PRO A 287 8.91 1.33 13.83
C PRO A 287 10.42 1.55 13.95
N GLY A 288 10.98 1.49 15.16
CA GLY A 288 12.42 1.66 15.41
C GLY A 288 13.25 0.54 14.79
N TYR A 289 12.84 -0.72 14.94
CA TYR A 289 13.55 -1.85 14.33
C TYR A 289 13.58 -1.79 12.80
N ILE A 290 12.50 -1.30 12.18
CA ILE A 290 12.44 -1.12 10.72
C ILE A 290 13.38 0.01 10.30
N GLU A 291 13.37 1.12 11.03
CA GLU A 291 14.29 2.25 10.79
C GLU A 291 15.75 1.82 10.89
N ASP A 292 16.13 1.10 11.94
CA ASP A 292 17.50 0.61 12.12
C ASP A 292 17.92 -0.36 11.00
N THR A 293 17.02 -1.25 10.60
CA THR A 293 17.24 -2.17 9.48
C THR A 293 17.48 -1.39 8.18
N PHE A 294 16.69 -0.36 7.92
CA PHE A 294 16.81 0.43 6.70
C PHE A 294 18.01 1.38 6.72
N LYS A 295 18.39 1.91 7.89
CA LYS A 295 19.67 2.60 8.06
C LYS A 295 20.84 1.68 7.75
N ALA A 296 20.79 0.42 8.19
CA ALA A 296 21.83 -0.57 7.86
C ALA A 296 21.90 -0.84 6.34
N VAL A 297 20.76 -0.93 5.65
CA VAL A 297 20.73 -1.05 4.17
C VAL A 297 21.38 0.16 3.48
N CYS A 298 21.27 1.35 4.07
CA CYS A 298 21.87 2.56 3.51
C CYS A 298 23.37 2.72 3.82
N LYS A 299 23.93 1.98 4.78
CA LYS A 299 25.31 2.20 5.24
C LYS A 299 26.33 1.73 4.23
#